data_AF-A0A4Q3V9V6-F1
#
_entry.id   AF-A0A4Q3V9V6-F1
#
_cell.length_a   1.000
_cell.length_b   1.000
_cell.length_c   1.000
_cell.angle_alpha   90.00
_cell.angle_beta   90.00
_cell.angle_gamma   90.00
#
_symmetry.space_group_name_H-M   'P 1'
#
loop_
_entity.id
_entity.type
_entity.pdbx_description
1 polymer ?
#
loop_
_entity_poly.entity_id
_entity_poly.type
_entity_poly.pdbx_seq_one_letter_code
_entity_poly.pdbx_strand_id
1 'polypeptide(L)'
;MNSSKLQLSAEELTMVQDSHWLLTKNSIMQKANVLFGECAAWLQANFPSQPSDHAVLFNSPKIARGENYEGLPYVMLDYPRLFGKENIFAFRTMFWWGNFISVTW
;
A
#
# COMPACT_ATOMS: atom_id res chain seq x y z
N MET A 1 42.63 11.27 -4.30
CA MET A 1 41.29 10.70 -4.48
C MET A 1 40.48 11.01 -3.22
N ASN A 2 39.54 11.94 -3.29
CA ASN A 2 38.60 12.21 -2.20
C ASN A 2 37.70 10.99 -2.06
N SER A 3 37.96 10.11 -1.08
CA SER A 3 36.94 9.15 -0.66
C SER A 3 35.75 9.96 -0.17
N SER A 4 34.66 9.91 -0.94
CA SER A 4 33.36 10.45 -0.57
C SER A 4 33.06 10.00 0.85
N LYS A 5 32.93 10.92 1.79
CA LYS A 5 32.61 10.64 3.20
C LYS A 5 31.17 10.12 3.31
N LEU A 6 30.93 8.88 2.87
CA LEU A 6 29.75 8.10 3.19
C LEU A 6 29.96 7.56 4.61
N GLN A 7 29.75 8.43 5.60
CA GLN A 7 29.73 8.03 7.01
C GLN A 7 28.29 8.04 7.48
N LEU A 8 27.86 6.92 8.08
CA LEU A 8 26.58 6.86 8.78
C LEU A 8 26.66 7.76 10.01
N SER A 9 25.57 8.49 10.25
CA SER A 9 25.32 9.12 11.55
C SER A 9 25.24 8.07 12.65
N ALA A 10 25.34 8.49 13.91
CA ALA A 10 25.21 7.59 15.05
C ALA A 10 23.84 6.89 15.09
N GLU A 11 22.78 7.58 14.65
CA GLU A 11 21.43 7.03 14.58
C GLU A 11 21.32 5.97 13.47
N GLU A 12 21.81 6.27 12.27
CA GLU A 12 21.84 5.31 11.16
C GLU A 12 22.67 4.08 11.50
N LEU A 13 23.82 4.24 12.18
CA LEU A 13 24.64 3.12 12.62
C LEU A 13 23.89 2.23 13.61
N THR A 14 23.15 2.84 14.55
CA THR A 14 22.32 2.11 15.51
C THR A 14 21.22 1.34 14.79
N MET A 15 20.52 1.97 13.85
CA MET A 15 19.45 1.33 13.07
C MET A 15 19.96 0.19 12.19
N VAL A 16 21.14 0.33 11.56
CA VAL A 16 21.73 -0.74 10.73
C VAL A 16 22.11 -1.96 11.56
N GLN A 17 22.45 -1.76 12.84
CA GLN A 17 22.77 -2.85 13.77
C GLN A 17 21.52 -3.48 14.41
N ASP A 18 20.38 -2.79 14.36
CA ASP A 18 19.13 -3.29 14.92
C ASP A 18 18.24 -3.97 13.86
N SER A 19 18.40 -5.29 13.73
CA SER A 19 17.53 -6.10 12.89
C SER A 19 16.06 -6.14 13.34
N HIS A 20 15.78 -5.93 14.65
CA HIS A 20 14.44 -6.01 15.19
C HIS A 20 13.56 -4.88 14.64
N TRP A 21 14.14 -3.69 14.47
CA TRP A 21 13.50 -2.56 13.80
C TRP A 21 12.98 -2.96 12.40
N LEU A 22 13.85 -3.52 11.55
CA LEU A 22 13.50 -3.86 10.18
C LEU A 22 12.47 -5.01 10.11
N LEU A 23 12.61 -6.01 10.98
CA LEU A 23 11.64 -7.12 11.06
C LEU A 23 10.28 -6.64 11.53
N THR A 24 10.23 -5.71 12.48
CA THR A 24 8.99 -5.09 12.97
C THR A 24 8.31 -4.29 11.86
N LYS A 25 9.08 -3.48 11.11
CA LYS A 25 8.58 -2.78 9.91
C LYS A 25 7.95 -3.75 8.92
N ASN A 26 8.64 -4.84 8.60
CA ASN A 26 8.16 -5.84 7.65
C ASN A 26 6.86 -6.51 8.14
N SER A 27 6.77 -6.82 9.44
CA SER A 27 5.56 -7.40 10.04
C SER A 27 4.35 -6.47 9.91
N ILE A 28 4.52 -5.17 10.20
CA ILE A 28 3.45 -4.19 10.08
C ILE A 28 3.02 -4.02 8.62
N MET A 29 3.97 -3.95 7.68
CA MET A 29 3.65 -3.89 6.23
C MET A 29 2.87 -5.11 5.77
N GLN A 30 3.20 -6.30 6.28
CA GLN A 30 2.45 -7.53 6.00
C GLN A 30 1.03 -7.44 6.56
N LYS A 31 0.85 -6.96 7.79
CA LYS A 31 -0.48 -6.80 8.41
C LYS A 31 -1.35 -5.81 7.64
N ALA A 32 -0.78 -4.68 7.20
CA ALA A 32 -1.51 -3.72 6.35
C ALA A 32 -1.97 -4.35 5.03
N ASN A 33 -1.11 -5.16 4.41
CA ASN A 33 -1.47 -5.91 3.19
C ASN A 33 -2.58 -6.93 3.43
N VAL A 34 -2.54 -7.67 4.54
CA VAL A 34 -3.60 -8.62 4.91
C VAL A 34 -4.92 -7.90 5.16
N LEU A 35 -4.90 -6.81 5.94
CA LEU A 35 -6.07 -5.98 6.24
C LEU A 35 -6.75 -5.47 4.96
N PHE A 36 -5.96 -5.06 3.96
CA PHE A 36 -6.52 -4.62 2.68
C PHE A 36 -7.07 -5.76 1.84
N GLY A 37 -6.51 -6.97 1.95
CA GLY A 37 -7.09 -8.18 1.37
C GLY A 37 -8.45 -8.51 1.99
N GLU A 38 -8.56 -8.43 3.32
CA GLU A 38 -9.82 -8.64 4.05
C GLU A 38 -10.87 -7.58 3.70
N CYS A 39 -10.47 -6.31 3.61
CA CYS A 39 -11.33 -5.22 3.16
C CYS A 39 -11.88 -5.47 1.75
N ALA A 40 -11.01 -5.87 0.82
CA ALA A 40 -11.42 -6.20 -0.55
C ALA A 40 -12.39 -7.39 -0.59
N ALA A 41 -12.13 -8.45 0.19
CA ALA A 41 -13.02 -9.61 0.29
C ALA A 41 -14.38 -9.22 0.89
N TRP A 42 -14.39 -8.37 1.91
CA TRP A 42 -15.62 -7.84 2.50
C TRP A 42 -16.42 -7.02 1.49
N LEU A 43 -15.76 -6.14 0.72
CA LEU A 43 -16.41 -5.36 -0.33
C LEU A 43 -17.01 -6.27 -1.40
N GLN A 44 -16.29 -7.31 -1.85
CA GLN A 44 -16.82 -8.28 -2.82
C GLN A 44 -18.06 -9.02 -2.31
N ALA A 45 -18.08 -9.41 -1.04
CA ALA A 45 -19.19 -10.14 -0.45
C ALA A 45 -20.43 -9.26 -0.21
N ASN A 46 -20.25 -7.97 0.09
CA ASN A 46 -21.34 -7.06 0.48
C ASN A 46 -21.81 -6.15 -0.66
N PHE A 47 -21.07 -6.04 -1.75
CA PHE A 47 -21.45 -5.30 -2.96
C PHE A 47 -21.49 -6.25 -4.17
N PRO A 48 -22.38 -7.26 -4.18
CA PRO A 48 -22.52 -8.15 -5.32
C PRO A 48 -23.01 -7.36 -6.53
N SER A 49 -22.37 -7.56 -7.68
CA SER A 49 -22.80 -6.97 -8.94
C SER A 49 -24.19 -7.50 -9.30
N GLN A 50 -25.18 -6.62 -9.38
CA GLN A 50 -26.37 -6.90 -10.18
C GLN A 50 -25.97 -7.02 -11.67
N PRO A 51 -26.75 -7.74 -12.49
CA PRO A 51 -26.44 -7.93 -13.91
C PRO A 51 -26.31 -6.62 -14.72
N SER A 52 -26.85 -5.51 -14.21
CA SER A 52 -26.75 -4.16 -14.77
C SER A 52 -25.59 -3.32 -14.23
N ASP A 53 -24.83 -3.84 -13.26
CA ASP A 53 -23.92 -3.02 -12.49
C ASP A 53 -22.61 -2.74 -13.22
N HIS A 54 -22.22 -1.48 -13.12
CA HIS A 54 -21.11 -0.84 -13.80
C HIS A 54 -19.83 -1.70 -13.84
N ALA A 55 -19.12 -1.68 -14.98
CA ALA A 55 -17.87 -2.41 -15.27
C ALA A 55 -16.78 -2.36 -14.17
N VAL A 56 -16.90 -1.40 -13.24
CA VAL A 56 -16.04 -1.16 -12.09
C VAL A 56 -16.06 -2.32 -11.06
N LEU A 57 -17.22 -2.98 -10.87
CA LEU A 57 -17.36 -4.05 -9.86
C LEU A 57 -16.82 -5.40 -10.35
N PHE A 58 -16.72 -5.61 -11.66
CA PHE A 58 -16.19 -6.84 -12.27
C PHE A 58 -14.67 -6.96 -12.20
N ASN A 59 -13.96 -5.85 -12.02
CA ASN A 59 -12.50 -5.88 -11.99
C ASN A 59 -12.01 -6.36 -10.63
N SER A 60 -11.10 -7.32 -10.62
CA SER A 60 -10.50 -7.80 -9.39
C SER A 60 -9.80 -6.67 -8.62
N PRO A 61 -9.89 -6.68 -7.27
CA PRO A 61 -9.13 -5.80 -6.39
C PRO A 61 -7.65 -5.84 -6.74
N LYS A 62 -6.96 -4.70 -6.63
CA LYS A 62 -5.51 -4.64 -6.78
C LYS A 62 -4.90 -4.03 -5.53
N ILE A 63 -3.99 -4.78 -4.91
CA ILE A 63 -3.15 -4.26 -3.84
C ILE A 63 -1.75 -4.05 -4.39
N ALA A 64 -1.30 -2.80 -4.38
CA ALA A 64 0.07 -2.40 -4.68
C ALA A 64 0.83 -2.12 -3.37
N ARG A 65 2.13 -2.34 -3.39
CA ARG A 65 3.02 -2.03 -2.27
C ARG A 65 4.32 -1.43 -2.78
N GLY A 66 4.91 -0.55 -2.00
CA GLY A 66 6.20 0.05 -2.31
C GLY A 66 6.93 0.52 -1.06
N GLU A 67 8.21 0.81 -1.22
CA GLU A 67 9.11 1.17 -0.12
C GLU A 67 9.55 2.65 -0.16
N ASN A 68 9.12 3.40 -1.18
CA ASN A 68 9.65 4.74 -1.44
C ASN A 68 8.62 5.71 -2.05
N TYR A 69 7.43 5.80 -1.45
CA TYR A 69 6.53 6.93 -1.74
C TYR A 69 6.92 8.09 -0.82
N GLU A 70 7.49 9.14 -1.40
CA GLU A 70 8.09 10.28 -0.67
C GLU A 70 9.06 9.81 0.43
N GLY A 71 9.88 8.80 0.14
CA GLY A 71 10.86 8.25 1.10
C GLY A 71 10.30 7.19 2.05
N LEU A 72 9.01 6.85 1.98
CA LEU A 72 8.36 5.99 2.99
C LEU A 72 7.61 4.79 2.37
N PRO A 73 7.51 3.67 3.11
CA PRO A 73 6.75 2.51 2.68
C PRO A 73 5.24 2.76 2.63
N TYR A 74 4.56 2.07 1.71
CA TYR A 74 3.10 2.14 1.60
C TYR A 74 2.48 0.84 1.10
N VAL A 75 1.20 0.65 1.43
CA VAL A 75 0.31 -0.35 0.85
C VAL A 75 -0.91 0.39 0.31
N MET A 76 -1.41 0.00 -0.84
CA MET A 76 -2.52 0.68 -1.52
C MET A 76 -3.47 -0.34 -2.13
N LEU A 77 -4.72 -0.30 -1.71
CA LEU A 77 -5.82 -1.04 -2.30
C LEU A 77 -6.59 -0.14 -3.25
N ASP A 78 -6.66 -0.52 -4.52
CA ASP A 78 -7.61 0.02 -5.48
C ASP A 78 -8.77 -0.98 -5.63
N TYR A 79 -9.92 -0.70 -5.03
CA TYR A 79 -11.16 -1.47 -5.20
C TYR A 79 -12.40 -0.74 -4.61
N PRO A 80 -13.52 -0.66 -5.34
CA PRO A 80 -13.71 -1.07 -6.73
C PRO A 80 -12.94 -0.17 -7.71
N ARG A 81 -12.61 -0.72 -8.88
CA ARG A 81 -11.73 -0.04 -9.84
C ARG A 81 -12.09 -0.32 -11.30
N LEU A 82 -11.85 0.64 -12.18
CA LEU A 82 -11.94 0.53 -13.63
C LEU A 82 -10.76 1.30 -14.21
N PHE A 83 -9.87 0.62 -14.93
CA PHE A 83 -8.73 1.24 -15.59
C PHE A 83 -8.82 0.91 -17.09
N GLY A 84 -9.63 1.69 -17.81
CA GLY A 84 -9.75 1.63 -19.27
C GLY A 84 -9.01 2.79 -19.95
N LYS A 85 -9.00 2.77 -21.29
CA LYS A 85 -8.44 3.87 -22.09
C LYS A 85 -9.26 5.15 -21.97
N GLU A 86 -10.59 5.02 -21.95
CA GLU A 86 -11.53 6.14 -21.94
C GLU A 86 -12.08 6.45 -20.55
N ASN A 87 -12.14 5.44 -19.67
CA ASN A 87 -12.73 5.56 -18.35
C ASN A 87 -11.76 5.04 -17.28
N ILE A 88 -11.42 5.91 -16.32
CA ILE A 88 -10.60 5.57 -15.16
C ILE A 88 -11.38 5.91 -13.90
N PHE A 89 -11.47 4.97 -12.97
CA PHE A 89 -12.10 5.11 -11.68
C PHE A 89 -11.45 4.17 -10.67
N ALA A 90 -11.19 4.60 -9.45
CA ALA A 90 -10.78 3.70 -8.38
C ALA A 90 -11.07 4.30 -7.01
N PHE A 91 -11.80 3.57 -6.17
CA PHE A 91 -11.72 3.81 -4.74
C PHE A 91 -10.39 3.27 -4.23
N ARG A 92 -9.57 4.18 -3.73
CA ARG A 92 -8.22 3.95 -3.28
C ARG A 92 -8.15 4.07 -1.77
N THR A 93 -7.82 2.98 -1.10
CA THR A 93 -7.45 2.97 0.32
C THR A 93 -5.94 2.82 0.43
N MET A 94 -5.28 3.75 1.11
CA MET A 94 -3.82 3.74 1.26
C MET A 94 -3.43 3.69 2.73
N PHE A 95 -2.48 2.82 3.07
CA PHE A 95 -1.73 2.86 4.31
C PHE A 95 -0.35 3.43 4.00
N TRP A 96 -0.04 4.59 4.56
CA TRP A 96 1.26 5.24 4.39
C TRP A 96 2.02 5.19 5.71
N TRP A 97 3.13 4.44 5.73
CA TRP A 97 3.92 4.23 6.93
C TRP A 97 4.36 5.56 7.54
N GLY A 98 4.20 5.68 8.86
CA GLY A 98 4.62 6.87 9.62
C GLY A 98 3.79 8.13 9.34
N ASN A 99 2.71 8.02 8.55
CA ASN A 99 1.84 9.14 8.22
C ASN A 99 0.38 8.83 8.58
N PHE A 100 -0.41 8.34 7.63
CA PHE A 100 -1.85 8.17 7.79
C PHE A 100 -2.41 7.02 6.96
N ILE A 101 -3.68 6.70 7.21
CA ILE A 101 -4.52 5.92 6.30
C ILE A 101 -5.46 6.89 5.59
N SER A 102 -5.59 6.78 4.27
CA SER A 102 -6.52 7.59 3.48
C SER A 102 -7.43 6.74 2.62
N VAL A 103 -8.60 7.30 2.31
CA VAL A 103 -9.57 6.74 1.35
C VAL A 103 -9.96 7.84 0.38
N THR A 104 -9.74 7.63 -0.91
CA THR A 104 -9.97 8.62 -1.99
C THR A 104 -10.63 7.96 -3.19
N TRP A 105 -11.37 8.70 -4.02
CA TRP A 105 -12.04 8.20 -5.23
C TRP A 105 -11.77 9.08 -6.45
#